data_AF-A0A328D737-F1
#
_entry.id   AF-A0A328D737-F1
#
_cell.length_a   1.000
_cell.length_b   1.000
_cell.length_c   1.000
_cell.angle_alpha   90.00
_cell.angle_beta   90.00
_cell.angle_gamma   90.00
#
_symmetry.space_group_name_H-M   'P 1'
#
loop_
_entity.id
_entity.type
_entity.pdbx_description
1 polymer ?
#
loop_
_entity_poly.entity_id
_entity_poly.type
_entity_poly.pdbx_seq_one_letter_code
_entity_poly.pdbx_strand_id
1 'polypeptide(L)'
;MENPLPSINSSQTAPASSSSIRPLQRNSRAVTVTEEEEEEEEEEEEEAQEQQEEVSPPLKKTRRNLTNMERRVILDCLLHKTTNRKLQHGKIKQIMNDFNVCRRSVSSLWRTCRNQLMDESVLDASNNRIGIIGRKRVQLILEQIETVPFHRRTNIRSLSAAIQVPKSTLHRFIQQGQLQSHTNAIKPFLTEENKLKRLAFVLNQFVPESLPHSPIFKDFSCTIHVDEKWFEMSKQSLRAYKSEAV
;
A
#
# COMPACT_ATOMS: atom_id res chain seq x y z
N MET A 1 43.59 -19.55 -34.47
CA MET A 1 43.72 -18.61 -33.34
C MET A 1 42.92 -19.20 -32.19
N GLU A 2 43.55 -20.11 -31.47
CA GLU A 2 43.02 -20.74 -30.27
C GLU A 2 43.46 -19.90 -29.08
N ASN A 3 42.54 -19.57 -28.18
CA ASN A 3 42.87 -19.02 -26.86
C ASN A 3 42.42 -20.02 -25.79
N PRO A 4 43.31 -20.42 -24.86
CA PRO A 4 43.03 -21.44 -23.85
C PRO A 4 42.32 -20.88 -22.62
N LEU A 5 41.61 -21.76 -21.92
CA LEU A 5 40.98 -21.51 -20.61
C LEU A 5 42.03 -21.27 -19.51
N PRO A 6 41.77 -20.40 -18.51
CA PRO A 6 42.60 -20.35 -17.32
C PRO A 6 42.15 -21.33 -16.23
N SER A 7 43.19 -21.85 -15.57
CA SER A 7 43.22 -22.87 -14.52
C SER A 7 42.43 -22.50 -13.25
N ILE A 8 41.82 -23.54 -12.69
CA ILE A 8 41.24 -23.62 -11.35
C ILE A 8 42.37 -23.48 -10.32
N ASN A 9 42.16 -22.70 -9.26
CA ASN A 9 42.95 -22.82 -8.03
C ASN A 9 41.99 -22.93 -6.84
N SER A 10 42.06 -24.08 -6.19
CA SER A 10 41.33 -24.50 -4.99
C SER A 10 42.02 -23.96 -3.75
N SER A 11 41.29 -23.42 -2.77
CA SER A 11 41.45 -23.80 -1.34
C SER A 11 40.58 -22.96 -0.36
N GLN A 12 40.08 -23.69 0.65
CA GLN A 12 39.81 -23.29 2.04
C GLN A 12 38.41 -22.79 2.47
N THR A 13 37.62 -23.79 2.88
CA THR A 13 36.75 -23.97 4.07
C THR A 13 36.89 -22.99 5.26
N ALA A 14 35.77 -22.48 5.80
CA ALA A 14 35.23 -22.75 7.17
C ALA A 14 34.02 -21.85 7.53
N PRO A 15 33.06 -22.32 8.37
CA PRO A 15 31.81 -21.62 8.69
C PRO A 15 31.78 -20.97 10.10
N ALA A 16 30.97 -19.93 10.28
CA ALA A 16 30.60 -19.35 11.58
C ALA A 16 29.07 -19.11 11.59
N SER A 17 28.25 -19.92 12.28
CA SER A 17 27.99 -20.03 13.74
C SER A 17 27.02 -18.96 14.27
N SER A 18 25.90 -19.48 14.78
CA SER A 18 24.70 -18.84 15.32
C SER A 18 24.93 -17.68 16.29
N SER A 19 24.13 -16.64 16.12
CA SER A 19 24.00 -15.54 17.09
C SER A 19 23.09 -15.95 18.26
N SER A 20 23.70 -16.28 19.39
CA SER A 20 23.02 -16.50 20.67
C SER A 20 22.86 -15.18 21.43
N ILE A 21 21.63 -14.84 21.77
CA ILE A 21 21.21 -13.70 22.59
C ILE A 21 21.79 -13.86 24.01
N ARG A 22 22.38 -12.81 24.59
CA ARG A 22 22.74 -12.71 26.02
C ARG A 22 21.85 -11.66 26.71
N PRO A 23 21.33 -11.92 27.92
CA PRO A 23 20.61 -10.92 28.71
C PRO A 23 21.56 -9.98 29.46
N LEU A 24 21.18 -8.71 29.56
CA LEU A 24 21.86 -7.66 30.33
C LEU A 24 21.61 -7.87 31.83
N GLN A 25 22.68 -7.99 32.61
CA GLN A 25 22.62 -7.95 34.08
C GLN A 25 22.37 -6.53 34.56
N ARG A 26 21.39 -6.41 35.45
CA ARG A 26 21.02 -5.21 36.21
C ARG A 26 22.12 -4.92 37.23
N ASN A 27 22.84 -3.81 37.08
CA ASN A 27 23.76 -3.32 38.10
C ASN A 27 23.08 -2.17 38.86
N SER A 28 22.76 -2.41 40.13
CA SER A 28 22.23 -1.42 41.06
C SER A 28 23.37 -0.57 41.61
N ARG A 29 23.36 0.73 41.32
CA ARG A 29 24.17 1.72 42.03
C ARG A 29 23.24 2.88 42.41
N ALA A 30 22.85 2.90 43.68
CA ALA A 30 22.15 4.03 44.27
C ALA A 30 23.11 5.23 44.30
N VAL A 31 22.74 6.30 43.61
CA VAL A 31 23.33 7.63 43.72
C VAL A 31 22.29 8.43 44.51
N THR A 32 22.64 8.81 45.74
CA THR A 32 21.86 9.76 46.54
C THR A 32 22.22 11.16 46.06
N VAL A 33 21.33 11.76 45.28
CA VAL A 33 21.34 13.19 44.94
C VAL A 33 20.68 13.92 46.11
N THR A 34 21.31 14.98 46.59
CA THR A 34 20.80 15.84 47.66
C THR A 34 19.84 16.87 47.07
N GLU A 35 18.72 17.11 47.76
CA GLU A 35 17.59 17.97 47.33
C GLU A 35 17.98 19.43 46.99
N GLU A 36 19.18 19.87 47.33
CA GLU A 36 19.68 21.23 47.01
C GLU A 36 20.22 21.36 45.57
N GLU A 37 20.60 20.27 44.90
CA GLU A 37 21.04 20.31 43.49
C GLU A 37 19.86 20.28 42.50
N GLU A 38 18.68 19.83 42.92
CA GLU A 38 17.48 19.81 42.05
C GLU A 38 16.83 21.21 41.93
N GLU A 39 16.94 22.08 42.94
CA GLU A 39 16.36 23.43 42.89
C GLU A 39 17.18 24.40 42.01
N GLU A 40 18.51 24.25 41.92
CA GLU A 40 19.34 25.10 41.03
C GLU A 40 19.22 24.73 39.54
N GLU A 41 18.96 23.46 39.20
CA GLU A 41 18.70 23.05 37.81
C GLU A 41 17.31 23.50 37.31
N GLU A 42 16.31 23.61 38.20
CA GLU A 42 14.97 24.09 37.82
C GLU A 42 14.95 25.61 37.52
N GLU A 43 15.75 26.43 38.22
CA GLU A 43 15.84 27.87 37.93
C GLU A 43 16.58 28.19 36.62
N GLU A 44 17.62 27.41 36.26
CA GLU A 44 18.31 27.58 34.97
C GLU A 44 17.45 27.12 33.77
N GLU A 45 16.54 26.14 33.96
CA GLU A 45 15.61 25.71 32.92
C GLU A 45 14.47 26.74 32.66
N GLU A 46 14.01 27.48 33.68
CA GLU A 46 13.02 28.54 33.49
C GLU A 46 13.61 29.77 32.77
N GLU A 47 14.84 30.18 33.09
CA GLU A 47 15.51 31.31 32.42
C GLU A 47 15.83 31.01 30.94
N ALA A 48 16.07 29.74 30.60
CA ALA A 48 16.26 29.28 29.23
C ALA A 48 14.94 29.21 28.42
N GLN A 49 13.78 29.14 29.09
CA GLN A 49 12.47 29.13 28.45
C GLN A 49 11.95 30.55 28.15
N GLU A 50 12.34 31.56 28.93
CA GLU A 50 11.87 32.95 28.74
C GLU A 50 12.54 33.66 27.55
N GLN A 51 13.69 33.18 27.07
CA GLN A 51 14.42 33.78 25.93
C GLN A 51 14.02 33.24 24.54
N GLN A 52 12.99 32.39 24.43
CA GLN A 52 12.53 31.84 23.13
C GLN A 52 11.28 32.50 22.56
N GLU A 53 10.81 33.60 23.14
CA GLU A 53 9.72 34.38 22.57
C GLU A 53 10.27 35.48 21.66
N GLU A 54 10.67 35.17 20.42
CA GLU A 54 10.66 36.15 19.29
C GLU A 54 10.87 35.47 17.91
N VAL A 55 9.88 35.69 17.04
CA VAL A 55 9.84 35.56 15.56
C VAL A 55 9.80 34.16 14.93
N SER A 56 8.62 33.55 14.97
CA SER A 56 8.21 32.60 13.91
C SER A 56 8.10 33.32 12.55
N PRO A 57 8.78 32.86 11.46
CA PRO A 57 8.64 33.46 10.14
C PRO A 57 7.20 33.33 9.62
N PRO A 58 6.69 34.29 8.82
CA PRO A 58 5.28 34.34 8.45
C PRO A 58 4.93 33.10 7.63
N LEU A 59 4.18 32.19 8.26
CA LEU A 59 3.55 31.06 7.59
C LEU A 59 2.82 31.60 6.36
N LYS A 60 3.27 31.21 5.16
CA LYS A 60 2.57 31.50 3.91
C LYS A 60 1.17 30.91 4.04
N LYS A 61 0.19 31.75 4.40
CA LYS A 61 -1.21 31.34 4.59
C LYS A 61 -1.71 30.77 3.27
N THR A 62 -1.70 29.45 3.13
CA THR A 62 -2.51 28.76 2.13
C THR A 62 -3.95 29.14 2.44
N ARG A 63 -4.52 30.07 1.66
CA ARG A 63 -5.83 30.67 1.97
C ARG A 63 -6.87 29.56 2.04
N ARG A 64 -7.44 29.35 3.24
CA ARG A 64 -8.51 28.37 3.45
C ARG A 64 -9.73 28.71 2.61
N ASN A 65 -10.47 27.69 2.16
CA ASN A 65 -11.78 27.90 1.56
C ASN A 65 -12.75 28.43 2.62
N LEU A 66 -13.65 29.33 2.24
CA LEU A 66 -14.71 29.83 3.14
C LEU A 66 -15.69 28.70 3.48
N THR A 67 -16.10 28.64 4.74
CA THR A 67 -17.19 27.76 5.17
C THR A 67 -18.54 28.27 4.64
N ASN A 68 -19.56 27.40 4.61
CA ASN A 68 -20.90 27.82 4.18
C ASN A 68 -21.48 28.93 5.07
N MET A 69 -21.20 28.88 6.37
CA MET A 69 -21.64 29.90 7.32
C MET A 69 -20.97 31.25 7.03
N GLU A 70 -19.65 31.28 6.86
CA GLU A 70 -18.93 32.51 6.49
C GLU A 70 -19.43 33.08 5.16
N ARG A 71 -19.71 32.22 4.17
CA ARG A 71 -20.29 32.65 2.89
C ARG A 71 -21.68 33.26 3.07
N ARG A 72 -22.51 32.69 3.95
CA ARG A 72 -23.85 33.22 4.29
C ARG A 72 -23.74 34.61 4.93
N VAL A 73 -22.89 34.76 5.95
CA VAL A 73 -22.68 36.05 6.62
C VAL A 73 -22.16 37.12 5.66
N ILE A 74 -21.19 36.77 4.81
CA ILE A 74 -20.67 37.68 3.77
C ILE A 74 -21.78 38.08 2.78
N LEU A 75 -22.63 37.14 2.38
CA LEU A 75 -23.77 37.39 1.51
C LEU A 75 -24.76 38.36 2.17
N ASP A 76 -25.11 38.15 3.43
CA ASP A 76 -26.02 39.01 4.18
C ASP A 76 -25.45 40.43 4.28
N CYS A 77 -24.16 40.58 4.60
CA CYS A 77 -23.49 41.88 4.60
C CYS A 77 -23.49 42.57 3.23
N LEU A 78 -23.33 41.81 2.15
CA LEU A 78 -23.43 42.33 0.78
C LEU A 78 -24.85 42.82 0.48
N LEU A 79 -25.87 42.04 0.85
CA LEU A 79 -27.28 42.38 0.63
C LEU A 79 -27.67 43.66 1.37
N HIS A 80 -27.27 43.83 2.63
CA HIS A 80 -27.51 45.07 3.40
C HIS A 80 -26.86 46.31 2.78
N LYS A 81 -25.81 46.14 1.98
CA LYS A 81 -25.09 47.22 1.29
C LYS A 81 -25.54 47.39 -0.17
N THR A 82 -26.62 46.72 -0.58
CA THR A 82 -27.20 46.86 -1.92
C THR A 82 -28.33 47.88 -1.94
N THR A 83 -28.38 48.66 -3.00
CA THR A 83 -29.41 49.69 -3.22
C THR A 83 -29.89 49.56 -4.66
N ASN A 84 -31.20 49.53 -4.90
CA ASN A 84 -31.77 49.37 -6.25
C ASN A 84 -31.21 48.16 -7.01
N ARG A 85 -31.10 47.00 -6.33
CA ARG A 85 -30.53 45.74 -6.86
C ARG A 85 -29.08 45.85 -7.37
N LYS A 86 -28.35 46.90 -6.99
CA LYS A 86 -26.93 47.12 -7.33
C LYS A 86 -26.11 47.25 -6.05
N LEU A 87 -24.95 46.59 -6.03
CA LEU A 87 -23.99 46.74 -4.94
C LEU A 87 -23.23 48.05 -5.11
N GLN A 88 -23.15 48.85 -4.04
CA GLN A 88 -22.42 50.11 -4.07
C GLN A 88 -20.92 49.90 -4.34
N HIS A 89 -20.31 50.87 -5.02
CA HIS A 89 -18.88 50.83 -5.32
C HIS A 89 -18.04 50.74 -4.04
N GLY A 90 -16.92 50.01 -4.10
CA GLY A 90 -16.00 49.86 -2.97
C GLY A 90 -16.44 48.90 -1.87
N LYS A 91 -17.71 48.51 -1.77
CA LYS A 91 -18.21 47.64 -0.67
C LYS A 91 -17.62 46.22 -0.69
N ILE A 92 -17.28 45.69 -1.86
CA ILE A 92 -16.52 44.43 -1.97
C ILE A 92 -15.15 44.56 -1.30
N LYS A 93 -14.47 45.72 -1.45
CA LYS A 93 -13.16 45.97 -0.83
C LYS A 93 -13.28 46.12 0.68
N GLN A 94 -14.38 46.72 1.15
CA GLN A 94 -14.68 46.82 2.58
C GLN A 94 -14.83 45.43 3.20
N ILE A 95 -15.75 44.60 2.67
CA ILE A 95 -16.01 43.24 3.17
C ILE A 95 -14.77 42.34 3.04
N MET A 96 -13.97 42.52 2.00
CA MET A 96 -12.69 41.84 1.84
C MET A 96 -11.76 42.08 3.05
N ASN A 97 -11.68 43.33 3.52
CA ASN A 97 -10.87 43.68 4.69
C ASN A 97 -11.52 43.17 5.98
N ASP A 98 -12.83 43.36 6.14
CA ASP A 98 -13.57 42.99 7.35
C ASP A 98 -13.47 41.49 7.65
N PHE A 99 -13.57 40.64 6.62
CA PHE A 99 -13.52 39.18 6.75
C PHE A 99 -12.14 38.57 6.42
N ASN A 100 -11.15 39.40 6.08
CA ASN A 100 -9.81 38.96 5.64
C ASN A 100 -9.84 37.90 4.52
N VAL A 101 -10.66 38.14 3.49
CA VAL A 101 -10.90 37.20 2.37
C VAL A 101 -10.29 37.76 1.09
N CYS A 102 -9.95 36.91 0.12
CA CYS A 102 -9.59 37.39 -1.21
C CYS A 102 -10.76 38.10 -1.90
N ARG A 103 -10.52 39.29 -2.50
CA ARG A 103 -11.49 40.01 -3.34
C ARG A 103 -12.19 39.12 -4.36
N ARG A 104 -11.47 38.16 -4.94
CA ARG A 104 -11.97 37.24 -5.98
C ARG A 104 -13.07 36.33 -5.44
N SER A 105 -12.95 35.85 -4.20
CA SER A 105 -13.95 35.00 -3.54
C SER A 105 -15.23 35.78 -3.27
N VAL A 106 -15.12 36.98 -2.68
CA VAL A 106 -16.28 37.87 -2.42
C VAL A 106 -16.96 38.28 -3.73
N SER A 107 -16.18 38.64 -4.75
CA SER A 107 -16.71 39.00 -6.06
C SER A 107 -17.41 37.83 -6.75
N SER A 108 -16.85 36.61 -6.65
CA SER A 108 -17.47 35.42 -7.22
C SER A 108 -18.78 35.09 -6.53
N LEU A 109 -18.81 35.15 -5.19
CA LEU A 109 -20.01 34.92 -4.39
C LEU A 109 -21.11 35.94 -4.74
N TRP A 110 -20.74 37.23 -4.86
CA TRP A 110 -21.67 38.27 -5.27
C TRP A 110 -22.22 38.05 -6.68
N ARG A 111 -21.39 37.61 -7.64
CA ARG A 111 -21.87 37.30 -9.00
C ARG A 111 -22.89 36.15 -8.99
N THR A 112 -22.61 35.07 -8.25
CA THR A 112 -23.54 33.95 -8.12
C THR A 112 -24.88 34.39 -7.52
N CYS A 113 -24.84 35.15 -6.43
CA CYS A 113 -26.03 35.72 -5.78
C CYS A 113 -26.80 36.67 -6.70
N ARG A 114 -26.10 37.57 -7.41
CA ARG A 114 -26.73 38.49 -8.35
C ARG A 114 -27.47 37.76 -9.46
N ASN A 115 -26.90 36.67 -9.99
CA ASN A 115 -27.56 35.85 -10.99
C ASN A 115 -28.82 35.20 -10.41
N GLN A 116 -28.74 34.59 -9.22
CA GLN A 116 -29.91 34.04 -8.53
C GLN A 116 -31.01 35.08 -8.28
N LEU A 117 -30.63 36.33 -7.95
CA LEU A 117 -31.56 37.44 -7.76
C LEU A 117 -32.23 37.90 -9.07
N MET A 118 -31.52 37.78 -10.21
CA MET A 118 -32.09 38.07 -11.54
C MET A 118 -33.07 36.98 -11.96
N ASP A 119 -32.77 35.74 -11.61
CA ASP A 119 -33.58 34.55 -11.92
C ASP A 119 -34.70 34.29 -10.90
N GLU A 120 -34.97 35.24 -9.99
CA GLU A 120 -35.96 35.14 -8.88
C GLU A 120 -35.86 33.84 -8.07
N SER A 121 -34.66 33.28 -7.99
CA SER A 121 -34.38 32.01 -7.33
C SER A 121 -33.97 32.20 -5.87
N VAL A 122 -34.10 31.13 -5.07
CA VAL A 122 -33.64 31.14 -3.67
C VAL A 122 -32.14 31.40 -3.63
N LEU A 123 -31.72 32.38 -2.81
CA LEU A 123 -30.31 32.74 -2.65
C LEU A 123 -29.56 31.61 -1.94
N ASP A 124 -28.74 30.88 -2.69
CA ASP A 124 -27.85 29.85 -2.17
C ASP A 124 -26.40 30.33 -2.15
N ALA A 125 -25.83 30.39 -0.95
CA ALA A 125 -24.44 30.76 -0.70
C ALA A 125 -23.54 29.54 -0.45
N SER A 126 -24.06 28.32 -0.63
CA SER A 126 -23.31 27.08 -0.39
C SER A 126 -22.05 27.00 -1.26
N ASN A 127 -21.13 26.14 -0.83
CA ASN A 127 -19.92 25.86 -1.59
C ASN A 127 -20.20 24.79 -2.64
N ASN A 128 -20.16 25.17 -3.91
CA ASN A 128 -20.38 24.28 -5.07
C ASN A 128 -19.35 23.13 -5.19
N ARG A 129 -18.34 23.08 -4.32
CA ARG A 129 -17.35 21.99 -4.27
C ARG A 129 -17.76 20.84 -3.35
N ILE A 130 -18.84 21.00 -2.58
CA ILE A 130 -19.37 19.94 -1.72
C ILE A 130 -19.92 18.84 -2.63
N GLY A 131 -19.51 17.59 -2.37
CA GLY A 131 -19.90 16.44 -3.19
C GLY A 131 -19.07 16.23 -4.46
N ILE A 132 -18.15 17.15 -4.80
CA ILE A 132 -17.18 16.91 -5.88
C ILE A 132 -16.10 15.97 -5.35
N ILE A 133 -16.34 14.67 -5.53
CA ILE A 133 -15.35 13.63 -5.30
C ILE A 133 -14.33 13.72 -6.45
N GLY A 134 -13.05 13.54 -6.13
CA GLY A 134 -11.99 13.48 -7.13
C GLY A 134 -12.19 12.35 -8.15
N ARG A 135 -11.17 12.10 -8.97
CA ARG A 135 -11.22 11.03 -9.98
C ARG A 135 -11.63 9.69 -9.35
N LYS A 136 -12.77 9.14 -9.79
CA LYS A 136 -13.24 7.82 -9.34
C LYS A 136 -12.22 6.75 -9.71
N ARG A 137 -12.03 5.79 -8.80
CA ARG A 137 -11.11 4.66 -9.05
C ARG A 137 -11.72 3.75 -10.11
N VAL A 138 -10.90 3.33 -11.07
CA VAL A 138 -11.24 2.22 -11.97
C VAL A 138 -11.45 0.98 -11.10
N GLN A 139 -12.51 0.24 -11.35
CA GLN A 139 -12.77 -1.06 -10.72
C GLN A 139 -12.26 -2.15 -11.67
N LEU A 140 -11.60 -3.19 -11.15
CA LEU A 140 -11.32 -4.37 -11.97
C LEU A 140 -12.61 -5.17 -12.14
N ILE A 141 -12.87 -5.58 -13.36
CA ILE A 141 -13.86 -6.61 -13.65
C ILE A 141 -13.11 -7.94 -13.46
N LEU A 142 -13.14 -8.49 -12.23
CA LEU A 142 -12.46 -9.75 -11.89
C LEU A 142 -12.89 -10.90 -12.81
N GLU A 143 -14.15 -10.89 -13.23
CA GLU A 143 -14.72 -11.83 -14.20
C GLU A 143 -13.95 -11.84 -15.53
N GLN A 144 -13.42 -10.69 -15.98
CA GLN A 144 -12.62 -10.64 -17.21
C GLN A 144 -11.25 -11.31 -17.04
N ILE A 145 -10.71 -11.36 -15.82
CA ILE A 145 -9.45 -12.08 -15.56
C ILE A 145 -9.69 -13.57 -15.67
N GLU A 146 -10.83 -14.06 -15.19
CA GLU A 146 -11.20 -15.49 -15.20
C GLU A 146 -11.55 -16.04 -16.58
N THR A 147 -11.93 -15.21 -17.54
CA THR A 147 -12.17 -15.65 -18.92
C THR A 147 -10.87 -15.81 -19.73
N VAL A 148 -9.79 -15.12 -19.37
CA VAL A 148 -8.51 -15.17 -20.10
C VAL A 148 -7.83 -16.53 -19.91
N PRO A 149 -7.25 -17.20 -20.91
CA PRO A 149 -6.57 -18.48 -20.68
C PRO A 149 -5.29 -18.34 -19.82
N PHE A 150 -4.93 -19.37 -19.05
CA PHE A 150 -3.80 -19.35 -18.10
C PHE A 150 -2.48 -18.87 -18.70
N HIS A 151 -2.15 -19.28 -19.93
CA HIS A 151 -0.91 -18.88 -20.60
C HIS A 151 -0.80 -17.36 -20.82
N ARG A 152 -1.94 -16.66 -20.94
CA ARG A 152 -1.99 -15.18 -21.05
C ARG A 152 -2.03 -14.46 -19.71
N ARG A 153 -2.25 -15.17 -18.60
CA ARG A 153 -2.26 -14.62 -17.23
C ARG A 153 -0.89 -14.67 -16.52
N THR A 154 0.19 -15.00 -17.22
CA THR A 154 1.51 -15.20 -16.60
C THR A 154 2.23 -13.89 -16.28
N ASN A 155 2.20 -12.96 -17.24
CA ASN A 155 2.89 -11.68 -17.17
C ASN A 155 1.87 -10.54 -17.17
N ILE A 156 2.12 -9.49 -16.39
CA ILE A 156 1.24 -8.29 -16.35
C ILE A 156 1.04 -7.72 -17.76
N ARG A 157 2.08 -7.74 -18.61
CA ARG A 157 1.99 -7.26 -20.00
C ARG A 157 1.04 -8.12 -20.84
N SER A 158 1.14 -9.44 -20.73
CA SER A 158 0.26 -10.37 -21.46
C SER A 158 -1.19 -10.23 -20.98
N LEU A 159 -1.38 -10.13 -19.66
CA LEU A 159 -2.69 -9.95 -19.05
C LEU A 159 -3.32 -8.61 -19.47
N SER A 160 -2.51 -7.54 -19.47
CA SER A 160 -2.88 -6.20 -19.93
C SER A 160 -3.37 -6.22 -21.38
N ALA A 161 -2.65 -6.91 -22.27
CA ALA A 161 -3.06 -7.05 -23.67
C ALA A 161 -4.34 -7.87 -23.83
N ALA A 162 -4.54 -8.90 -23.00
CA ALA A 162 -5.73 -9.75 -23.06
C ALA A 162 -7.01 -9.05 -22.57
N ILE A 163 -6.91 -8.22 -21.52
CA ILE A 163 -8.06 -7.55 -20.87
C ILE A 163 -8.22 -6.11 -21.37
N GLN A 164 -7.26 -5.60 -22.14
CA GLN A 164 -7.21 -4.21 -22.63
C GLN A 164 -7.16 -3.16 -21.50
N VAL A 165 -6.63 -3.54 -20.34
CA VAL A 165 -6.40 -2.64 -19.20
C VAL A 165 -4.93 -2.26 -19.16
N PRO A 166 -4.57 -0.98 -18.93
CA PRO A 166 -3.17 -0.57 -18.90
C PRO A 166 -2.39 -1.26 -17.76
N LYS A 167 -1.12 -1.59 -18.04
CA LYS A 167 -0.21 -2.27 -17.10
C LYS A 167 -0.14 -1.58 -15.74
N SER A 168 -0.11 -0.25 -15.71
CA SER A 168 -0.04 0.55 -14.47
C SER A 168 -1.22 0.28 -13.53
N THR A 169 -2.41 0.14 -14.10
CA THR A 169 -3.63 -0.18 -13.38
C THR A 169 -3.55 -1.58 -12.79
N LEU A 170 -3.21 -2.59 -13.58
CA LEU A 170 -3.01 -3.97 -13.08
C LEU A 170 -1.94 -4.04 -11.99
N HIS A 171 -0.82 -3.33 -12.15
CA HIS A 171 0.23 -3.26 -11.14
C HIS A 171 -0.29 -2.67 -9.82
N ARG A 172 -1.11 -1.62 -9.88
CA ARG A 172 -1.73 -1.05 -8.68
C ARG A 172 -2.63 -2.06 -7.97
N PHE A 173 -3.38 -2.85 -8.73
CA PHE A 173 -4.25 -3.89 -8.16
C PHE A 173 -3.48 -5.03 -7.50
N ILE A 174 -2.33 -5.42 -8.06
CA ILE A 174 -1.43 -6.39 -7.42
C ILE A 174 -0.91 -5.84 -6.08
N GLN A 175 -0.50 -4.56 -6.05
CA GLN A 175 -0.05 -3.92 -4.81
C GLN A 175 -1.16 -3.74 -3.76
N GLN A 176 -2.41 -3.72 -4.20
CA GLN A 176 -3.59 -3.66 -3.33
C GLN A 176 -4.07 -5.04 -2.87
N GLY A 177 -3.42 -6.12 -3.30
CA GLY A 177 -3.81 -7.50 -2.96
C GLY A 177 -5.00 -8.06 -3.74
N GLN A 178 -5.70 -7.23 -4.53
CA GLN A 178 -6.90 -7.65 -5.29
C GLN A 178 -6.59 -8.62 -6.45
N LEU A 179 -5.34 -8.61 -6.93
CA LEU A 179 -4.85 -9.52 -7.95
C LEU A 179 -3.62 -10.25 -7.43
N GLN A 180 -3.77 -11.54 -7.13
CA GLN A 180 -2.68 -12.33 -6.57
C GLN A 180 -2.04 -13.22 -7.63
N SER A 181 -0.76 -13.47 -7.45
CA SER A 181 0.01 -14.36 -8.30
C SER A 181 0.11 -15.72 -7.63
N HIS A 182 -0.36 -16.77 -8.31
CA HIS A 182 -0.23 -18.15 -7.87
C HIS A 182 0.70 -18.92 -8.78
N THR A 183 1.56 -19.76 -8.20
CA THR A 183 2.43 -20.67 -8.92
C THR A 183 1.93 -22.10 -8.75
N ASN A 184 1.56 -22.74 -9.86
CA ASN A 184 1.14 -24.13 -9.88
C ASN A 184 2.20 -24.99 -10.58
N ALA A 185 2.46 -26.18 -10.06
CA ALA A 185 3.28 -27.17 -10.76
C ALA A 185 2.57 -27.65 -12.03
N ILE A 186 3.31 -27.86 -13.12
CA ILE A 186 2.75 -28.39 -14.37
C ILE A 186 2.50 -29.91 -14.27
N LYS A 187 3.17 -30.57 -13.33
CA LYS A 187 3.04 -32.02 -13.14
C LYS A 187 1.57 -32.41 -12.88
N PRO A 188 1.10 -33.50 -13.51
CA PRO A 188 -0.27 -33.97 -13.32
C PRO A 188 -0.51 -34.37 -11.87
N PHE A 189 -1.73 -34.18 -11.40
CA PHE A 189 -2.14 -34.64 -10.08
C PHE A 189 -2.14 -36.17 -10.02
N LEU A 190 -1.84 -36.71 -8.83
CA LEU A 190 -1.87 -38.14 -8.59
C LEU A 190 -3.33 -38.62 -8.56
N THR A 191 -3.75 -39.39 -9.57
CA THR A 191 -5.07 -40.01 -9.62
C THR A 191 -5.23 -41.06 -8.53
N GLU A 192 -6.46 -41.38 -8.13
CA GLU A 192 -6.71 -42.42 -7.11
C GLU A 192 -6.13 -43.78 -7.53
N GLU A 193 -6.23 -44.13 -8.81
CA GLU A 193 -5.60 -45.34 -9.35
C GLU A 193 -4.07 -45.31 -9.18
N ASN A 194 -3.43 -44.18 -9.47
CA ASN A 194 -1.99 -44.02 -9.28
C ASN A 194 -1.60 -44.08 -7.81
N LYS A 195 -2.44 -43.55 -6.89
CA LYS A 195 -2.24 -43.70 -5.45
C LYS A 195 -2.29 -45.17 -5.03
N LEU A 196 -3.29 -45.92 -5.49
CA LEU A 196 -3.42 -47.36 -5.21
C LEU A 196 -2.24 -48.17 -5.74
N LYS A 197 -1.78 -47.90 -6.98
CA LYS A 197 -0.59 -48.55 -7.54
C LYS A 197 0.66 -48.26 -6.72
N ARG A 198 0.85 -47.02 -6.28
CA ARG A 198 1.97 -46.65 -5.40
C ARG A 198 1.86 -47.31 -4.04
N LEU A 199 0.66 -47.39 -3.46
CA LEU A 199 0.41 -48.08 -2.19
C LEU A 199 0.71 -49.58 -2.31
N ALA A 200 0.18 -50.25 -3.35
CA ALA A 200 0.45 -51.65 -3.62
C ALA A 200 1.96 -51.90 -3.84
N PHE A 201 2.64 -51.01 -4.57
CA PHE A 201 4.09 -51.08 -4.73
C PHE A 201 4.83 -51.02 -3.40
N VAL A 202 4.46 -50.09 -2.51
CA VAL A 202 5.05 -49.96 -1.17
C VAL A 202 4.77 -51.19 -0.31
N LEU A 203 3.53 -51.69 -0.32
CA LEU A 203 3.16 -52.90 0.42
C LEU A 203 3.96 -54.13 -0.03
N ASN A 204 4.26 -54.22 -1.33
CA ASN A 204 5.08 -55.29 -1.88
C ASN A 204 6.57 -55.19 -1.51
N GLN A 205 7.02 -54.08 -0.92
CA GLN A 205 8.41 -53.93 -0.44
C GLN A 205 8.63 -54.48 0.96
N PHE A 206 7.58 -54.84 1.69
CA PHE A 206 7.74 -55.52 2.98
C PHE A 206 8.12 -56.99 2.81
N VAL A 207 8.84 -57.52 3.79
CA VAL A 207 9.07 -58.96 3.92
C VAL A 207 7.78 -59.61 4.42
N PRO A 208 7.20 -60.60 3.71
CA PRO A 208 5.89 -61.17 4.07
C PRO A 208 5.82 -61.70 5.50
N GLU A 209 6.91 -62.28 5.99
CA GLU A 209 7.04 -62.89 7.32
C GLU A 209 7.06 -61.87 8.47
N SER A 210 7.34 -60.61 8.15
CA SER A 210 7.44 -59.51 9.12
C SER A 210 6.08 -58.89 9.46
N LEU A 211 5.07 -59.15 8.62
CA LEU A 211 3.71 -58.65 8.78
C LEU A 211 2.86 -59.63 9.62
N PRO A 212 2.01 -59.16 10.55
CA PRO A 212 1.66 -57.76 10.85
C PRO A 212 2.39 -57.15 12.07
N HIS A 213 3.17 -57.93 12.81
CA HIS A 213 3.64 -57.54 14.15
C HIS A 213 4.89 -56.64 14.15
N SER A 214 5.77 -56.75 13.15
CA SER A 214 6.96 -55.91 13.05
C SER A 214 7.40 -55.78 11.58
N PRO A 215 6.82 -54.86 10.80
CA PRO A 215 7.06 -54.77 9.36
C PRO A 215 8.51 -54.34 9.07
N ILE A 216 9.20 -55.16 8.28
CA ILE A 216 10.59 -54.93 7.84
C ILE A 216 10.58 -54.77 6.31
N PHE A 217 11.24 -53.72 5.81
CA PHE A 217 11.46 -53.53 4.38
C PHE A 217 12.50 -54.53 3.85
N LYS A 218 12.36 -54.95 2.60
CA LYS A 218 13.38 -55.72 1.89
C LYS A 218 14.72 -54.96 1.92
N ASP A 219 15.81 -55.70 2.01
CA ASP A 219 17.16 -55.14 2.23
C ASP A 219 17.74 -54.43 0.98
N PHE A 220 17.10 -54.57 -0.19
CA PHE A 220 17.50 -54.01 -1.50
C PHE A 220 18.98 -54.24 -1.89
N SER A 221 19.69 -55.16 -1.22
CA SER A 221 21.14 -55.38 -1.36
C SER A 221 21.56 -55.88 -2.75
N CYS A 222 20.63 -56.41 -3.54
CA CYS A 222 20.84 -56.81 -4.94
C CYS A 222 20.07 -55.92 -5.95
N THR A 223 19.60 -54.74 -5.55
CA THR A 223 18.82 -53.85 -6.42
C THR A 223 19.61 -52.59 -6.75
N ILE A 224 19.89 -52.37 -8.03
CA ILE A 224 20.50 -51.13 -8.52
C ILE A 224 19.38 -50.23 -9.06
N HIS A 225 19.20 -49.06 -8.45
CA HIS A 225 18.25 -48.06 -8.95
C HIS A 225 18.96 -47.16 -9.97
N VAL A 226 18.51 -47.24 -11.22
CA VAL A 226 18.95 -46.34 -12.30
C VAL A 226 17.80 -45.42 -12.63
N ASP A 227 18.05 -44.12 -12.66
CA ASP A 227 17.08 -43.11 -13.09
C ASP A 227 17.71 -42.26 -14.18
N GLU A 228 16.96 -42.06 -15.26
CA GLU A 228 17.37 -41.21 -16.37
C GLU A 228 16.65 -39.86 -16.26
N LYS A 229 17.44 -38.79 -16.13
CA LYS A 229 16.91 -37.44 -15.97
C LYS A 229 17.04 -36.65 -17.26
N TRP A 230 15.90 -36.46 -17.93
CA TRP A 230 15.79 -35.57 -19.06
C TRP A 230 15.77 -34.10 -18.61
N PHE A 231 16.62 -33.27 -19.21
CA PHE A 231 16.60 -31.83 -19.01
C PHE A 231 15.65 -31.20 -20.02
N GLU A 232 14.41 -30.94 -19.59
CA GLU A 232 13.46 -30.20 -20.41
C GLU A 232 13.76 -28.71 -20.41
N MET A 233 13.63 -28.07 -21.57
CA MET A 233 13.63 -26.61 -21.71
C MET A 233 12.34 -25.97 -21.15
N SER A 234 11.34 -26.79 -20.83
CA SER A 234 10.04 -26.37 -20.32
C SER A 234 10.13 -25.95 -18.83
N LYS A 235 9.26 -25.05 -18.39
CA LYS A 235 9.20 -24.65 -16.98
C LYS A 235 8.44 -25.70 -16.18
N GLN A 236 8.93 -26.06 -15.00
CA GLN A 236 8.26 -27.04 -14.12
C GLN A 236 7.02 -26.47 -13.42
N SER A 237 6.90 -25.15 -13.35
CA SER A 237 5.77 -24.45 -12.73
C SER A 237 5.31 -23.26 -13.58
N LEU A 238 3.99 -23.01 -13.53
CA LEU A 238 3.35 -21.90 -14.18
C LEU A 238 2.89 -20.90 -13.11
N ARG A 239 3.43 -19.69 -13.19
CA ARG A 239 2.94 -18.52 -12.45
C ARG A 239 1.78 -17.91 -13.21
N ALA A 240 0.62 -17.73 -12.57
CA ALA A 240 -0.55 -17.10 -13.17
C ALA A 240 -1.25 -16.17 -12.16
N TYR A 241 -1.80 -15.07 -12.65
CA TYR A 241 -2.63 -14.17 -11.86
C TYR A 241 -4.05 -14.75 -11.69
N LYS A 242 -4.58 -14.70 -10.46
CA LYS A 242 -5.96 -15.05 -10.12
C LYS A 242 -6.61 -13.93 -9.32
N SER A 243 -7.92 -13.77 -9.52
CA SER A 243 -8.81 -13.06 -8.61
C SER A 243 -8.87 -13.80 -7.28
N GLU A 244 -8.82 -13.06 -6.17
CA GLU A 244 -9.13 -13.62 -4.86
C GLU A 244 -10.65 -13.85 -4.80
N ALA A 245 -11.08 -15.08 -4.49
CA ALA A 245 -12.46 -15.34 -4.14
C ALA A 245 -12.65 -14.83 -2.69
N VAL A 246 -13.44 -13.78 -2.53
CA VAL A 246 -13.95 -13.33 -1.23
C VAL A 246 -14.89 -14.40 -0.68
#